data_AF-A0A3D0ETS9-F1
#
_entry.id   AF-A0A3D0ETS9-F1
#
_cell.length_a   1.000
_cell.length_b   1.000
_cell.length_c   1.000
_cell.angle_alpha   90.00
_cell.angle_beta   90.00
_cell.angle_gamma   90.00
#
_symmetry.space_group_name_H-M   'P 1'
#
loop_
_entity.id
_entity.type
_entity.pdbx_description
1 polymer ?
#
loop_
_entity_poly.entity_id
_entity_poly.type
_entity_poly.pdbx_seq_one_letter_code
_entity_poly.pdbx_strand_id
1 'polypeptide(L)'
;IVEKEMYTFTDTLNGDSLTLRPEGTASAVRAAIQHNMTYGNARRLSYCGPMFRHERPQKGRFRQFHQVGVEALGYEGPDIDAEHVLMASDLWRALGIAGAAVRLEVNSLGSKDDRAKYREALVTYLKGSEELLDEDSRRR
;
A
#
# COMPACT_ATOMS: atom_id res chain seq x y z
N ILE A 1 -6.05 5.87 -4.51
CA ILE A 1 -5.43 4.97 -5.51
C ILE A 1 -6.47 4.32 -6.41
N VAL A 2 -7.20 3.29 -5.95
CA VAL A 2 -8.04 2.46 -6.84
C VAL A 2 -9.17 3.24 -7.52
N GLU A 3 -9.76 4.25 -6.87
CA GLU A 3 -10.95 4.94 -7.43
C GLU A 3 -10.66 5.98 -8.51
N LYS A 4 -9.50 6.67 -8.49
CA LYS A 4 -9.27 7.86 -9.35
C LYS A 4 -7.87 7.98 -9.95
N GLU A 5 -6.92 7.14 -9.54
CA GLU A 5 -5.49 7.35 -9.82
C GLU A 5 -4.88 6.26 -10.70
N MET A 6 -5.66 5.29 -11.19
CA MET A 6 -5.13 4.20 -12.03
C MET A 6 -5.06 4.60 -13.51
N TYR A 7 -4.00 4.17 -14.19
CA TYR A 7 -3.90 4.22 -15.65
C TYR A 7 -4.45 2.92 -16.24
N THR A 8 -5.73 2.91 -16.54
CA THR A 8 -6.46 1.77 -17.11
C THR A 8 -6.80 2.03 -18.58
N PHE A 9 -6.59 1.03 -19.43
CA PHE A 9 -6.86 1.08 -20.87
C PHE A 9 -7.31 -0.29 -21.38
N THR A 10 -8.00 -0.30 -22.52
CA THR A 10 -8.43 -1.53 -23.18
C THR A 10 -7.35 -1.99 -24.15
N ASP A 11 -6.95 -3.26 -24.05
CA ASP A 11 -6.08 -3.90 -25.02
C ASP A 11 -6.82 -4.04 -26.36
N THR A 12 -6.27 -3.46 -27.42
CA THR A 12 -6.86 -3.47 -28.74
C THR A 12 -6.89 -4.85 -29.41
N LEU A 13 -6.03 -5.78 -28.96
CA LEU A 13 -5.91 -7.10 -29.58
C LEU A 13 -6.99 -8.08 -29.12
N ASN A 14 -7.41 -7.98 -27.85
CA ASN A 14 -8.33 -8.94 -27.25
C ASN A 14 -9.47 -8.31 -26.43
N GLY A 15 -9.48 -6.99 -26.23
CA GLY A 15 -10.51 -6.27 -25.49
C GLY A 15 -10.33 -6.28 -23.96
N ASP A 16 -9.23 -6.81 -23.44
CA ASP A 16 -9.01 -6.89 -21.99
C ASP A 16 -8.78 -5.52 -21.37
N SER A 17 -9.25 -5.33 -20.13
CA SER A 17 -8.95 -4.14 -19.34
C SER A 17 -7.59 -4.31 -18.65
N LEU A 18 -6.60 -3.56 -19.12
CA LEU A 18 -5.24 -3.55 -18.58
C LEU A 18 -5.01 -2.30 -17.75
N THR A 19 -4.22 -2.43 -16.68
CA THR A 19 -3.87 -1.31 -15.80
C THR A 19 -2.37 -1.28 -15.57
N LEU A 20 -1.74 -0.12 -15.77
CA LEU A 20 -0.36 0.07 -15.34
C LEU A 20 -0.32 0.04 -13.80
N ARG A 21 0.57 -0.77 -13.25
CA ARG A 21 0.63 -1.01 -11.80
C ARG A 21 0.81 0.30 -11.02
N PRO A 22 -0.09 0.62 -10.06
CA PRO A 22 0.06 1.79 -9.19
C PRO A 22 0.90 1.50 -7.94
N GLU A 23 1.21 0.23 -7.68
CA GLU A 23 1.98 -0.31 -6.57
C GLU A 23 2.49 -1.74 -6.91
N GLY A 24 3.29 -2.35 -6.03
CA GLY A 24 3.96 -3.62 -6.30
C GLY A 24 3.41 -4.86 -5.59
N THR A 25 2.73 -4.68 -4.46
CA THR A 25 2.25 -5.76 -3.58
C THR A 25 1.23 -6.64 -4.28
N ALA A 26 0.24 -6.08 -4.98
CA ALA A 26 -0.75 -6.90 -5.69
C ALA A 26 -0.09 -7.77 -6.79
N SER A 27 0.90 -7.21 -7.49
CA SER A 27 1.67 -7.95 -8.49
C SER A 27 2.50 -9.08 -7.86
N ALA A 28 3.13 -8.80 -6.72
CA ALA A 28 3.94 -9.78 -5.98
C ALA A 28 3.08 -10.93 -5.45
N VAL A 29 1.96 -10.63 -4.80
CA VAL A 29 1.03 -11.65 -4.29
C VAL A 29 0.42 -12.47 -5.43
N ARG A 30 0.01 -11.83 -6.54
CA ARG A 30 -0.48 -12.53 -7.74
C ARG A 30 0.56 -13.51 -8.28
N ALA A 31 1.82 -13.09 -8.41
CA ALA A 31 2.90 -13.95 -8.86
C ALA A 31 3.17 -15.10 -7.88
N ALA A 32 3.16 -14.82 -6.57
CA ALA A 32 3.35 -15.83 -5.53
C ALA A 32 2.27 -16.91 -5.59
N ILE A 33 1.01 -16.54 -5.80
CA ILE A 33 -0.11 -17.48 -5.98
C ILE A 33 0.04 -18.24 -7.29
N GLN A 34 0.27 -17.54 -8.41
CA GLN A 34 0.40 -18.15 -9.75
C GLN A 34 1.47 -19.25 -9.79
N HIS A 35 2.56 -19.09 -9.04
CA HIS A 35 3.68 -20.02 -9.00
C HIS A 35 3.76 -20.85 -7.71
N ASN A 36 2.70 -20.90 -6.90
CA ASN A 36 2.63 -21.64 -5.63
C ASN A 36 3.83 -21.38 -4.71
N MET A 37 4.36 -20.16 -4.69
CA MET A 37 5.63 -19.84 -4.03
C MET A 37 5.56 -20.01 -2.52
N THR A 38 4.39 -19.83 -1.92
CA THR A 38 4.15 -19.93 -0.48
C THR A 38 3.71 -21.34 -0.04
N TYR A 39 3.63 -22.30 -0.97
CA TYR A 39 3.27 -23.68 -0.61
C TYR A 39 4.40 -24.33 0.19
N GLY A 40 4.11 -24.67 1.44
CA GLY A 40 5.03 -25.36 2.36
C GLY A 40 6.17 -24.49 2.93
N ASN A 41 6.34 -23.24 2.50
CA ASN A 41 7.38 -22.34 3.00
C ASN A 41 6.97 -20.87 2.89
N ALA A 42 7.31 -20.08 3.92
CA ALA A 42 7.23 -18.64 3.85
C ALA A 42 8.30 -18.05 2.88
N ARG A 43 8.04 -16.84 2.38
CA ARG A 43 8.89 -16.17 1.38
C ARG A 43 9.13 -14.72 1.74
N ARG A 44 10.40 -14.32 1.72
CA ARG A 44 10.81 -12.91 1.67
C ARG A 44 11.11 -12.57 0.21
N LEU A 45 10.43 -11.58 -0.33
CA LEU A 45 10.57 -11.11 -1.70
C LEU A 45 10.99 -9.64 -1.68
N SER A 46 11.70 -9.21 -2.71
CA SER A 46 11.97 -7.79 -2.94
C SER A 46 11.81 -7.47 -4.42
N TYR A 47 11.53 -6.20 -4.70
CA TYR A 47 11.43 -5.69 -6.07
C TYR A 47 11.85 -4.23 -6.14
N CYS A 48 12.28 -3.80 -7.32
CA CYS A 48 12.54 -2.41 -7.65
C CYS A 48 11.99 -2.13 -9.04
N GLY A 49 11.27 -1.02 -9.22
CA GLY A 49 10.83 -0.62 -10.56
C GLY A 49 9.79 0.49 -10.59
N PRO A 50 9.31 0.84 -11.80
CA PRO A 50 8.38 1.93 -12.00
C PRO A 50 6.96 1.58 -11.55
N MET A 51 6.25 2.59 -11.06
CA MET A 51 4.84 2.59 -10.65
C MET A 51 4.15 3.82 -11.27
N PHE A 52 2.85 3.72 -11.53
CA PHE A 52 2.10 4.72 -12.29
C PHE A 52 0.84 5.17 -11.55
N ARG A 53 0.71 6.48 -11.29
CA ARG A 53 -0.50 7.06 -10.66
C ARG A 53 -0.90 8.35 -11.33
N HIS A 54 -2.15 8.46 -11.75
CA HIS A 54 -2.72 9.65 -12.38
C HIS A 54 -3.08 10.73 -11.33
N GLU A 55 -2.07 11.17 -10.62
CA GLU A 55 -2.16 12.20 -9.59
C GLU A 55 -1.74 13.58 -10.16
N ARG A 56 -2.19 14.67 -9.52
CA ARG A 56 -1.72 16.03 -9.85
C ARG A 56 -0.24 16.15 -9.44
N PRO A 57 0.69 16.42 -10.38
CA PRO A 57 2.11 16.52 -10.05
C PRO A 57 2.41 17.64 -9.05
N GLN A 58 3.22 17.32 -8.05
CA GLN A 58 3.70 18.23 -6.99
C GLN A 58 5.12 17.82 -6.58
N LYS A 59 5.80 18.59 -5.72
CA LYS A 59 7.09 18.18 -5.17
C LYS A 59 6.94 16.81 -4.48
N GLY A 60 7.67 15.81 -4.96
CA GLY A 60 7.61 14.43 -4.45
C GLY A 60 6.45 13.58 -4.99
N ARG A 61 5.60 14.11 -5.89
CA ARG A 61 4.50 13.35 -6.52
C ARG A 61 4.62 13.41 -8.03
N PHE A 62 4.89 12.24 -8.63
CA PHE A 62 5.07 12.08 -10.07
C PHE A 62 4.04 11.09 -10.62
N ARG A 63 3.72 11.21 -11.92
CA ARG A 63 2.83 10.27 -12.61
C ARG A 63 3.47 8.90 -12.86
N GLN A 64 4.79 8.89 -13.05
CA GLN A 64 5.64 7.72 -13.00
C GLN A 64 6.70 7.95 -11.92
N PHE A 65 6.82 7.01 -11.00
CA PHE A 65 7.82 7.04 -9.93
C PHE A 65 8.39 5.65 -9.74
N HIS A 66 9.44 5.51 -8.92
CA HIS A 66 10.08 4.24 -8.65
C HIS A 66 9.93 3.87 -7.19
N GLN A 67 9.67 2.59 -6.93
CA GLN A 67 9.64 2.04 -5.59
C GLN A 67 10.63 0.89 -5.48
N VAL A 68 11.25 0.78 -4.31
CA VAL A 68 11.85 -0.44 -3.80
C VAL A 68 10.88 -0.98 -2.76
N GLY A 69 10.41 -2.21 -2.95
CA GLY A 69 9.47 -2.85 -2.03
C GLY A 69 9.98 -4.20 -1.58
N VAL A 70 9.49 -4.61 -0.42
CA VAL A 70 9.79 -5.88 0.23
C VAL A 70 8.48 -6.50 0.70
N GLU A 71 8.37 -7.81 0.60
CA GLU A 71 7.17 -8.56 0.99
C GLU A 71 7.58 -9.79 1.79
N ALA A 72 6.94 -10.02 2.93
CA ALA A 72 7.12 -11.23 3.71
C ALA A 72 5.81 -12.02 3.74
N LEU A 73 5.72 -13.04 2.89
CA LEU A 73 4.52 -13.83 2.68
C LEU A 73 4.59 -15.15 3.47
N GLY A 74 3.54 -15.48 4.20
CA GLY A 74 3.46 -16.70 5.01
C GLY A 74 4.11 -16.60 6.39
N TYR A 75 4.35 -15.39 6.89
CA TYR A 75 4.73 -15.11 8.27
C TYR A 75 3.53 -14.55 9.04
N GLU A 76 3.31 -14.98 10.28
CA GLU A 76 2.15 -14.56 11.09
C GLU A 76 2.53 -13.81 12.37
N GLY A 77 3.79 -13.94 12.82
CA GLY A 77 4.27 -13.33 14.07
C GLY A 77 4.74 -11.89 13.89
N PRO A 78 4.73 -11.07 14.96
CA PRO A 78 5.15 -9.66 14.92
C PRO A 78 6.66 -9.47 14.72
N ASP A 79 7.45 -10.55 14.80
CA ASP A 79 8.88 -10.56 14.54
C ASP A 79 9.20 -10.16 13.10
N ILE A 80 8.35 -10.51 12.13
CA ILE A 80 8.54 -10.11 10.74
C ILE A 80 8.27 -8.61 10.51
N ASP A 81 7.30 -8.04 11.21
CA ASP A 81 7.03 -6.61 11.21
C ASP A 81 8.23 -5.83 11.78
N ALA A 82 8.79 -6.32 12.89
CA ALA A 82 9.99 -5.75 13.49
C ALA A 82 11.20 -5.85 12.55
N GLU A 83 11.38 -6.97 11.84
CA GLU A 83 12.43 -7.15 10.83
C GLU A 83 12.34 -6.09 9.72
N HIS A 84 11.15 -5.83 9.18
CA HIS A 84 10.96 -4.79 8.16
C HIS A 84 11.32 -3.39 8.68
N VAL A 85 10.93 -3.05 9.90
CA VAL A 85 11.25 -1.77 10.53
C VAL A 85 12.77 -1.63 10.72
N LEU A 86 13.44 -2.68 11.20
CA LEU A 86 14.89 -2.69 11.38
C LEU A 86 15.63 -2.57 10.05
N MET A 87 15.20 -3.31 9.03
CA MET A 87 15.77 -3.23 7.69
C MET A 87 15.67 -1.80 7.11
N ALA A 88 14.51 -1.15 7.26
CA ALA A 88 14.36 0.25 6.85
C ALA A 88 15.28 1.19 7.66
N SER A 89 15.37 0.98 8.98
CA SER A 89 16.28 1.74 9.85
C SER A 89 17.75 1.60 9.42
N ASP A 90 18.18 0.39 9.08
CA ASP A 90 19.55 0.13 8.64
C ASP A 90 19.84 0.73 7.27
N LEU A 91 18.85 0.72 6.35
CA LEU A 91 18.95 1.43 5.09
C LEU A 91 19.19 2.94 5.30
N TRP A 92 18.43 3.58 6.21
CA TRP A 92 18.61 5.00 6.49
C TRP A 92 19.95 5.34 7.13
N ARG A 93 20.49 4.46 7.97
CA ARG A 93 21.85 4.59 8.53
C ARG A 93 22.91 4.46 7.44
N ALA A 94 22.78 3.44 6.57
CA ALA A 94 23.71 3.21 5.47
C ALA A 94 23.73 4.39 4.46
N LEU A 95 22.58 5.04 4.25
CA LEU A 95 22.46 6.23 3.41
C LEU A 95 22.88 7.54 4.12
N GLY A 96 23.21 7.49 5.41
CA GLY A 96 23.66 8.67 6.17
C GLY A 96 22.55 9.69 6.48
N ILE A 97 21.28 9.32 6.39
CA ILE A 97 20.12 10.21 6.61
C ILE A 97 19.34 9.90 7.89
N ALA A 98 19.78 8.91 8.65
CA ALA A 98 19.20 8.58 9.95
C ALA A 98 19.24 9.80 10.89
N GLY A 99 18.11 10.11 11.53
CA GLY A 99 17.99 11.20 12.51
C GLY A 99 17.88 12.63 11.93
N ALA A 100 18.11 12.83 10.62
CA ALA A 100 18.06 14.15 9.99
C ALA A 100 16.71 14.44 9.29
N ALA A 101 16.06 13.41 8.74
CA ALA A 101 14.90 13.58 7.87
C ALA A 101 13.84 12.47 7.97
N VAL A 102 14.02 11.49 8.86
CA VAL A 102 13.16 10.31 8.95
C VAL A 102 12.65 10.11 10.38
N ARG A 103 11.33 9.95 10.52
CA ARG A 103 10.63 9.59 11.76
C ARG A 103 9.83 8.31 11.53
N LEU A 104 9.91 7.36 12.46
CA LEU A 104 9.06 6.18 12.46
C LEU A 104 7.73 6.49 13.16
N GLU A 105 6.63 6.20 12.49
CA GLU A 105 5.28 6.26 13.04
C GLU A 105 4.65 4.86 12.94
N VAL A 106 4.15 4.33 14.06
CA VAL A 106 3.59 2.98 14.15
C VAL A 106 2.17 3.07 14.68
N ASN A 107 1.26 2.33 14.06
CA ASN A 107 -0.12 2.17 14.48
C ASN A 107 -0.62 0.77 14.12
N SER A 108 -1.67 0.30 14.78
CA SER A 108 -2.39 -0.91 14.40
C SER A 108 -3.84 -0.58 14.09
N LEU A 109 -4.32 -1.04 12.94
CA LEU A 109 -5.74 -0.95 12.58
C LEU A 109 -6.57 -2.09 13.20
N GLY A 110 -5.94 -3.03 13.90
CA GLY A 110 -6.59 -4.20 14.49
C GLY A 110 -7.10 -5.20 13.45
N SER A 111 -8.02 -6.04 13.90
CA SER A 111 -8.65 -7.07 13.09
C SER A 111 -9.70 -6.51 12.12
N LYS A 112 -10.31 -7.39 11.31
CA LYS A 112 -11.48 -7.02 10.49
C LYS A 112 -12.65 -6.58 11.37
N ASP A 113 -12.86 -7.22 12.51
CA ASP A 113 -13.97 -6.94 13.42
C ASP A 113 -13.76 -5.62 14.18
N ASP A 114 -12.52 -5.32 14.58
CA ASP A 114 -12.18 -4.03 15.20
C ASP A 114 -12.46 -2.88 14.24
N ARG A 115 -12.06 -3.02 12.97
CA ARG A 115 -12.34 -2.04 11.92
C ARG A 115 -13.84 -1.88 11.65
N ALA A 116 -14.62 -2.96 11.70
CA ALA A 116 -16.06 -2.90 11.52
C ALA A 116 -16.73 -2.10 12.66
N LYS A 117 -16.37 -2.38 13.91
CA LYS A 117 -16.85 -1.64 15.09
C LYS A 117 -16.43 -0.17 15.06
N TYR A 118 -15.16 0.09 14.72
CA TYR A 118 -14.65 1.46 14.60
C TYR A 118 -15.40 2.23 13.50
N ARG A 119 -15.66 1.60 12.34
CA ARG A 119 -16.43 2.21 11.26
C ARG A 119 -17.83 2.60 11.71
N GLU A 120 -18.54 1.72 12.42
CA GLU A 120 -19.88 2.02 12.92
C GLU A 120 -19.88 3.22 13.87
N ALA A 121 -18.93 3.25 14.83
CA ALA A 121 -18.78 4.36 15.76
C ALA A 121 -18.43 5.67 15.02
N LEU A 122 -17.51 5.62 14.06
CA LEU A 122 -17.08 6.78 13.28
C LEU A 122 -18.22 7.34 12.43
N VAL A 123 -18.96 6.49 11.71
CA VAL A 123 -20.12 6.92 10.92
C VAL A 123 -21.19 7.55 11.81
N THR A 124 -21.47 6.95 12.98
CA THR A 124 -22.44 7.48 13.95
C THR A 124 -22.02 8.87 14.45
N TYR A 125 -20.73 9.04 14.77
CA TYR A 125 -20.19 10.33 15.18
C TYR A 125 -20.30 11.38 14.07
N LEU A 126 -19.90 11.04 12.83
CA LEU A 126 -19.87 11.98 11.71
C LEU A 126 -21.27 12.41 11.24
N LYS A 127 -22.30 11.58 11.41
CA LYS A 127 -23.71 11.97 11.14
C LYS A 127 -24.15 13.19 11.95
N GLY A 128 -23.62 13.37 13.15
CA GLY A 128 -23.90 14.56 13.97
C GLY A 128 -23.25 15.85 13.44
N SER A 129 -22.44 15.78 12.40
CA SER A 129 -21.70 16.90 11.82
C SER A 129 -21.68 16.84 10.28
N GLU A 130 -22.71 16.23 9.67
CA GLU A 130 -22.76 15.97 8.24
C GLU A 130 -22.65 17.24 7.38
N GLU A 131 -23.17 18.36 7.88
CA GLU A 131 -23.08 19.67 7.23
C GLU A 131 -21.64 20.20 7.11
N LEU A 132 -20.73 19.72 7.96
CA LEU A 132 -19.31 20.09 7.95
C LEU A 132 -18.48 19.19 7.03
N LEU A 133 -19.09 18.16 6.42
CA LEU A 133 -18.39 17.20 5.59
C LEU A 133 -18.33 17.65 4.13
N ASP A 134 -17.18 17.44 3.50
CA ASP A 134 -17.07 17.58 2.05
C ASP A 134 -17.90 16.50 1.31
N GLU A 135 -18.04 16.64 0.01
CA GLU A 135 -18.83 15.70 -0.80
C GLU A 135 -18.24 14.28 -0.83
N ASP A 136 -16.91 14.14 -0.77
CA ASP A 136 -16.26 12.82 -0.81
C ASP A 136 -16.50 12.04 0.49
N SER A 137 -16.48 12.76 1.62
CA SER A 137 -16.75 12.27 2.97
C SER A 137 -18.22 11.90 3.15
N ARG A 138 -19.16 12.65 2.55
CA ARG A 138 -20.59 12.32 2.54
C ARG A 138 -20.93 11.08 1.70
N ARG A 139 -20.11 10.73 0.70
CA ARG A 139 -20.33 9.56 -0.17
C ARG A 139 -19.91 8.23 0.48
N ARG A 140 -19.08 8.23 1.52
CA ARG A 140 -18.41 7.03 2.08
C ARG A 140 -19.00 6.58 3.42
#